data_AF-A0A5C3FLL0-F1
#
_entry.id   AF-A0A5C3FLL0-F1
#
_cell.length_a   1.000
_cell.length_b   1.000
_cell.length_c   1.000
_cell.angle_alpha   90.00
_cell.angle_beta   90.00
_cell.angle_gamma   90.00
#
_symmetry.space_group_name_H-M   'P 1'
#
loop_
_entity.id
_entity.type
_entity.pdbx_description
1 polymer ?
#
loop_
_entity_poly.entity_id
_entity_poly.type
_entity_poly.pdbx_seq_one_letter_code
_entity_poly.pdbx_strand_id
1 'polypeptide(L)' 'MTRGNQRELARAKNQKKQADANKGKRNESNTSIAKRKEADAEALRAKQAAKAAKAAEAAK' A
#
# COMPACT_ATOMS: atom_id res chain seq x y z
N MET A 1 8.59 27.93 -33.14
CA MET A 1 8.55 27.92 -31.66
C MET A 1 7.27 27.35 -31.04
N THR A 2 6.16 27.15 -31.78
CA THR A 2 4.84 26.79 -31.23
C THR A 2 4.62 25.31 -30.85
N ARG A 3 5.50 24.39 -31.29
CA ARG A 3 5.37 22.94 -30.99
C ARG A 3 6.28 22.43 -29.87
N GLY A 4 7.40 23.10 -29.61
CA GLY A 4 8.31 22.75 -28.50
C GLY A 4 7.63 22.96 -27.14
N ASN A 5 6.86 24.05 -27.00
CA ASN A 5 6.14 24.31 -25.77
C ASN A 5 5.02 23.26 -25.51
N GLN A 6 4.32 22.83 -26.56
CA GLN A 6 3.29 21.78 -26.49
C GLN A 6 3.86 20.42 -26.09
N ARG A 7 5.02 20.04 -26.66
CA ARG A 7 5.68 18.77 -26.34
C ARG A 7 6.17 18.75 -24.89
N GLU A 8 6.67 19.88 -24.41
CA GLU A 8 7.26 19.98 -23.08
C GLU A 8 6.16 19.93 -22.01
N LEU A 9 5.02 20.59 -22.28
CA LEU A 9 3.80 20.46 -21.48
C LEU A 9 3.25 19.03 -21.47
N ALA A 10 3.23 18.35 -22.62
CA ALA A 10 2.80 16.96 -22.70
C ALA A 10 3.71 16.02 -21.88
N ARG A 11 5.02 16.23 -21.93
CA ARG A 11 5.99 15.45 -21.15
C ARG A 11 5.80 15.69 -19.65
N ALA A 12 5.64 16.94 -19.22
CA ALA A 12 5.35 17.28 -17.84
C ALA A 12 4.04 16.64 -17.35
N LYS A 13 2.99 16.68 -18.18
CA LYS A 13 1.69 16.04 -17.88
C LYS A 13 1.81 14.53 -17.76
N ASN A 14 2.60 13.89 -18.62
CA ASN A 14 2.86 12.45 -18.56
C ASN A 14 3.68 12.06 -17.33
N GLN A 15 4.74 12.82 -17.01
CA GLN A 15 5.53 12.60 -15.80
C GLN A 15 4.66 12.74 -14.54
N LYS A 16 3.80 13.77 -14.48
CA LYS A 16 2.86 13.95 -13.37
C LYS A 16 1.89 12.77 -13.25
N LYS A 17 1.31 12.33 -14.36
CA LYS A 17 0.44 11.14 -14.39
C LYS A 17 1.15 9.87 -13.93
N GLN A 18 2.39 9.65 -14.36
CA GLN A 18 3.18 8.49 -13.91
C GLN A 18 3.53 8.57 -12.43
N ALA A 19 3.88 9.76 -11.94
CA ALA A 19 4.13 9.99 -10.52
C ALA A 19 2.88 9.75 -9.67
N ASP A 20 1.71 10.24 -10.10
CA ASP A 20 0.43 10.01 -9.43
C ASP A 20 0.01 8.52 -9.49
N ALA A 21 0.24 7.84 -10.62
CA ALA A 21 -0.04 6.42 -10.75
C ALA A 21 0.89 5.57 -9.85
N ASN A 22 2.13 6.00 -9.64
CA ASN A 22 3.08 5.32 -8.77
C ASN A 22 2.95 5.76 -7.30
N LYS A 23 2.24 6.85 -7.03
CA LYS A 23 2.01 7.33 -5.67
C LYS A 23 1.15 6.32 -4.91
N GLY A 24 1.75 5.70 -3.90
CA GLY A 24 1.12 4.64 -3.10
C GLY A 24 1.37 3.22 -3.62
N LYS A 25 1.93 3.05 -4.82
CA LYS A 25 2.50 1.76 -5.23
C LYS A 25 3.83 1.60 -4.48
N ARG A 26 3.86 0.69 -3.52
CA ARG A 26 5.11 0.29 -2.87
C ARG A 26 5.86 -0.61 -3.86
N ASN A 27 7.06 -0.21 -4.25
CA ASN A 27 7.98 -1.04 -5.04
C ASN A 27 8.58 -2.13 -4.14
N GLU A 28 7.73 -3.04 -3.69
CA GLU A 28 8.09 -4.17 -2.85
C GLU A 28 8.34 -5.37 -3.77
N SER A 29 9.51 -6.00 -3.65
CA SER A 29 9.83 -7.27 -4.32
C SER A 29 8.84 -8.35 -3.90
N ASN A 30 8.57 -9.34 -4.77
CA ASN A 30 7.64 -10.44 -4.47
C ASN A 30 7.88 -11.11 -3.10
N THR A 31 9.14 -11.19 -2.66
CA THR A 31 9.52 -11.75 -1.35
C THR A 31 9.09 -10.86 -0.17
N SER A 32 9.11 -9.53 -0.33
CA SER A 32 8.65 -8.59 0.69
C SER A 32 7.12 -8.55 0.82
N ILE A 33 6.40 -8.78 -0.27
CA ILE A 33 4.92 -8.89 -0.27
C ILE A 33 4.47 -10.12 0.53
N ALA A 34 5.11 -11.28 0.34
CA ALA A 34 4.76 -12.51 1.05
C ALA A 34 4.96 -12.38 2.58
N LYS A 35 6.14 -11.89 2.99
CA LYS A 35 6.45 -11.64 4.41
C LYS A 35 5.48 -10.67 5.08
N ARG A 36 5.03 -9.64 4.36
CA ARG A 36 4.04 -8.70 4.88
C ARG A 36 2.68 -9.37 5.08
N LYS A 37 2.22 -10.16 4.12
CA LYS A 37 0.96 -10.90 4.23
C LYS A 37 0.97 -11.86 5.42
N GLU A 38 2.10 -12.53 5.66
CA GLU A 38 2.29 -13.39 6.84
C GLU A 38 2.21 -12.59 8.14
N ALA A 39 2.97 -11.49 8.24
CA ALA A 39 2.94 -10.60 9.41
C ALA A 39 1.55 -9.99 9.68
N ASP A 40 0.84 -9.56 8.64
CA ASP A 40 -0.52 -9.03 8.74
C ASP A 40 -1.50 -10.12 9.22
N ALA A 41 -1.35 -11.36 8.74
CA ALA A 41 -2.17 -12.49 9.16
C ALA A 41 -1.91 -12.89 10.62
N GLU A 42 -0.66 -12.88 11.07
CA GLU A 42 -0.28 -13.12 12.46
C GLU A 42 -0.85 -12.04 13.39
N ALA A 43 -0.73 -10.77 13.02
CA ALA A 43 -1.29 -9.67 13.80
C ALA A 43 -2.82 -9.78 13.92
N LEU A 44 -3.50 -10.21 12.86
CA LEU A 44 -4.95 -10.43 12.87
C LEU A 44 -5.34 -11.60 13.78
N ARG A 45 -4.63 -12.73 13.70
CA ARG A 45 -4.86 -13.88 14.60
C ARG A 45 -4.60 -13.52 16.06
N ALA A 46 -3.52 -12.81 16.36
CA ALA A 46 -3.22 -12.33 17.70
C ALA A 46 -4.33 -11.40 18.22
N LYS A 47 -4.84 -10.49 17.38
CA LYS A 47 -5.95 -9.60 17.75
C LYS A 47 -7.24 -10.37 17.99
N GLN A 48 -7.54 -11.40 17.19
CA GLN A 48 -8.70 -12.27 17.41
C GLN A 48 -8.57 -13.05 18.73
N ALA A 49 -7.41 -13.66 18.99
CA ALA A 49 -7.15 -14.37 20.23
C ALA A 49 -7.27 -13.46 21.45
N ALA A 50 -6.70 -12.25 21.39
CA ALA A 50 -6.81 -11.25 22.45
C ALA A 50 -8.26 -10.80 22.68
N LYS A 51 -9.05 -10.62 21.60
CA LYS A 51 -10.48 -10.31 21.73
C LYS A 51 -11.27 -11.47 22.34
N ALA A 52 -11.00 -12.70 21.92
CA ALA A 52 -11.65 -13.89 22.47
C ALA A 52 -11.31 -14.08 23.94
N ALA A 53 -10.04 -13.89 24.33
CA ALA A 53 -9.60 -13.94 25.72
C ALA A 53 -10.30 -12.88 26.57
N LYS A 54 -10.37 -11.62 26.11
CA LYS A 54 -11.10 -10.56 26.81
C LYS A 54 -12.59 -10.82 26.91
N ALA A 55 -13.20 -11.40 25.89
CA ALA A 55 -14.62 -11.77 25.92
C ALA A 55 -14.87 -12.93 26.91
N ALA A 56 -13.95 -13.89 27.01
CA ALA A 56 -14.04 -14.98 27.98
C ALA A 56 -13.79 -14.52 29.42
N GLU A 57 -12.90 -13.54 29.62
CA GLU A 57 -12.63 -12.92 30.93
C GLU A 57 -13.83 -12.08 31.39
N ALA A 58 -14.47 -11.33 30.48
CA ALA A 58 -15.66 -10.54 30.80
C ALA A 58 -16.94 -11.37 31.00
N ALA A 59 -16.94 -12.64 30.58
CA ALA A 59 -18.07 -13.56 30.74
C ALA A 59 -17.94 -14.45 32.00
N LYS A 60 -16.86 -14.29 32.79
CA LYS A 60 -16.59 -15.05 34.01
C LYS A 60 -16.80 -14.16 35.23
#